data_AF-A0A1M5PP35-F1
#
_entry.id   AF-A0A1M5PP35-F1
#
_cell.length_a   1.000
_cell.length_b   1.000
_cell.length_c   1.000
_cell.angle_alpha   90.00
_cell.angle_beta   90.00
_cell.angle_gamma   90.00
#
_symmetry.space_group_name_H-M   'P 1'
#
loop_
_entity.id
_entity.type
_entity.pdbx_description
1 polymer ?
#
loop_
_entity_poly.entity_id
_entity_poly.type
_entity_poly.pdbx_seq_one_letter_code
_entity_poly.pdbx_strand_id
1 'polypeptide(L)'
;MDIKTTGDEKVSEVDIRSESKILKYLRNVASMITLCLASCFLMFAAGRAYSLPDEEIIRNVISVLVESGLIIFLWEDGLIRGSLVYGNEKHMNRFFVIYIIVFVTALLFPLVNNLIWPYLSIFVLLSLFSNALIGICSGCALLNVSLLLCHGSSVQPFFIYLIAGVVAIVLFQHVGEKLQFGLPILISIMLLFVLLVAYHVLFLNQTFSFTMLTVPLVNVVISSILLLVLLNAFSLLVIRGSNDMYMDINDPEFELLVKIKNKDKREYYRAIHTAYLADRIAADIGVNRRATKACAYYHRVGMLDGKPDDMEAAKPYFRRYQFPESAVTLLEEYIKSGKKAPVSKEATIINLCEDLVNKLMAIFEKDKTAKIDSDRMIEEMIERRHISGSFNHSNLSIAELNRVSKLLKKEKLYYDFLR
;
A
#
# COMPACT_ATOMS: atom_id res chain seq x y z
N MET A 1 -11.24 -29.92 -53.75
CA MET A 1 -12.03 -30.09 -52.52
C MET A 1 -11.02 -30.34 -51.42
N ASP A 2 -10.45 -29.28 -50.86
CA ASP A 2 -9.46 -29.36 -49.77
C ASP A 2 -9.78 -28.25 -48.77
N ILE A 3 -10.38 -28.65 -47.65
CA ILE A 3 -10.68 -27.77 -46.52
C ILE A 3 -9.47 -27.83 -45.60
N LYS A 4 -8.73 -26.71 -45.55
CA LYS A 4 -7.67 -26.48 -44.55
C LYS A 4 -8.28 -26.37 -43.16
N THR A 5 -7.85 -27.27 -42.28
CA THR A 5 -8.02 -27.22 -40.83
C THR A 5 -7.18 -26.07 -40.25
N THR A 6 -7.82 -24.98 -39.88
CA THR A 6 -7.25 -23.93 -39.01
C THR A 6 -8.06 -23.90 -37.73
N GLY A 7 -7.55 -24.53 -36.68
CA GLY A 7 -8.19 -24.49 -35.38
C GLY A 7 -7.53 -25.43 -34.38
N ASP A 8 -6.31 -25.11 -33.93
CA ASP A 8 -5.76 -25.79 -32.74
C ASP A 8 -4.77 -24.98 -31.88
N GLU A 9 -4.31 -23.78 -32.30
CA GLU A 9 -3.31 -23.05 -31.51
C GLU A 9 -3.86 -22.08 -30.45
N LYS A 10 -5.18 -21.91 -30.32
CA LYS A 10 -5.77 -21.00 -29.30
C LYS A 10 -6.32 -21.69 -28.05
N VAL A 11 -6.41 -23.02 -28.04
CA VAL A 11 -7.03 -23.78 -26.95
C VAL A 11 -6.02 -24.09 -25.82
N SER A 12 -4.72 -24.10 -26.10
CA SER A 12 -3.69 -24.45 -25.10
C SER A 12 -3.29 -23.31 -24.14
N GLU A 13 -3.16 -22.07 -24.63
CA GLU A 13 -2.56 -20.98 -23.84
C GLU A 13 -3.52 -20.38 -22.79
N VAL A 14 -4.82 -20.39 -23.07
CA VAL A 14 -5.86 -19.91 -22.15
C VAL A 14 -6.12 -20.93 -21.04
N ASP A 15 -6.07 -22.21 -21.36
CA ASP A 15 -6.37 -23.31 -20.44
C ASP A 15 -5.26 -23.48 -19.40
N ILE A 16 -3.99 -23.47 -19.82
CA ILE A 16 -2.80 -23.52 -18.94
C ILE A 16 -2.78 -22.33 -17.95
N ARG A 17 -3.22 -21.14 -18.39
CA ARG A 17 -3.25 -19.94 -17.55
C ARG A 17 -4.41 -19.96 -16.54
N SER A 18 -5.46 -20.73 -16.82
CA SER A 18 -6.57 -20.98 -15.91
C SER A 18 -6.21 -22.06 -14.89
N GLU A 19 -5.60 -23.16 -15.33
CA GLU A 19 -5.11 -24.25 -14.48
C GLU A 19 -4.05 -23.75 -13.49
N SER A 20 -3.10 -22.93 -13.94
CA SER A 20 -2.08 -22.36 -13.05
C SER A 20 -2.64 -21.42 -11.98
N LYS A 21 -3.74 -20.70 -12.27
CA LYS A 21 -4.46 -19.89 -11.28
C LYS A 21 -5.21 -20.76 -10.28
N ILE A 22 -5.89 -21.80 -10.74
CA ILE A 22 -6.64 -22.75 -9.90
C ILE A 22 -5.67 -23.51 -8.99
N LEU A 23 -4.55 -24.02 -9.50
CA LEU A 23 -3.51 -24.66 -8.69
C LEU A 23 -2.94 -23.71 -7.63
N LYS A 24 -2.69 -22.45 -7.98
CA LYS A 24 -2.22 -21.44 -7.02
C LYS A 24 -3.24 -21.18 -5.92
N TYR A 25 -4.52 -21.08 -6.28
CA TYR A 25 -5.63 -20.93 -5.33
C TYR A 25 -5.77 -22.16 -4.41
N LEU A 26 -5.80 -23.37 -4.97
CA LEU A 26 -5.87 -24.62 -4.20
C LEU A 26 -4.69 -24.77 -3.22
N ARG A 27 -3.48 -24.41 -3.65
CA ARG A 27 -2.30 -24.41 -2.78
C ARG A 27 -2.44 -23.43 -1.62
N ASN A 28 -2.99 -22.25 -1.88
CA ASN A 28 -3.21 -21.24 -0.83
C ASN A 28 -4.25 -21.72 0.19
N VAL A 29 -5.38 -22.26 -0.29
CA VAL A 29 -6.42 -22.84 0.59
C VAL A 29 -5.84 -23.99 1.43
N ALA A 30 -5.08 -24.90 0.81
CA ALA A 30 -4.42 -26.00 1.53
C ALA A 30 -3.44 -25.48 2.61
N SER A 31 -2.69 -24.42 2.31
CA SER A 31 -1.79 -23.80 3.29
C SER A 31 -2.52 -23.17 4.47
N MET A 32 -3.67 -22.52 4.23
CA MET A 32 -4.51 -21.95 5.28
C MET A 32 -5.14 -23.03 6.17
N ILE A 33 -5.61 -24.14 5.58
CA ILE A 33 -6.12 -25.28 6.34
C ILE A 33 -5.02 -25.88 7.22
N THR A 34 -3.82 -26.04 6.65
CA THR A 34 -2.66 -26.57 7.39
C THR A 34 -2.29 -25.66 8.56
N LEU A 35 -2.36 -24.34 8.37
CA LEU A 35 -2.15 -23.35 9.44
C LEU A 35 -3.13 -23.54 10.60
N CYS A 36 -4.41 -23.70 10.27
CA CYS A 36 -5.48 -23.89 11.24
C CYS A 36 -5.27 -25.15 12.08
N LEU A 37 -4.98 -26.27 11.40
CA LEU A 37 -4.68 -27.55 12.06
C LEU A 37 -3.40 -27.48 12.91
N ALA A 38 -2.36 -26.81 12.41
CA ALA A 38 -1.13 -26.60 13.15
C ALA A 38 -1.36 -25.78 14.43
N SER A 39 -2.17 -24.72 14.35
CA SER A 39 -2.51 -23.86 15.50
C SER A 39 -3.28 -24.65 16.57
N CYS A 40 -4.23 -25.48 16.15
CA CYS A 40 -4.96 -26.39 17.04
C CYS A 40 -4.04 -27.40 17.73
N PHE A 41 -3.13 -28.03 16.97
CA PHE A 41 -2.16 -28.99 17.51
C PHE A 41 -1.21 -28.32 18.51
N LEU A 42 -0.69 -27.13 18.18
CA LEU A 42 0.17 -26.36 19.07
C LEU A 42 -0.57 -25.95 20.36
N MET A 43 -1.84 -25.55 20.26
CA MET A 43 -2.65 -25.24 21.45
C MET A 43 -2.88 -26.46 22.33
N PHE A 44 -3.15 -27.63 21.73
CA PHE A 44 -3.28 -28.88 22.47
C PHE A 44 -1.98 -29.24 23.21
N ALA A 45 -0.84 -29.17 22.50
CA ALA A 45 0.47 -29.45 23.07
C ALA A 45 0.82 -28.47 24.20
N ALA A 46 0.54 -27.18 24.02
CA ALA A 46 0.71 -26.17 25.06
C ALA A 46 -0.19 -26.46 26.27
N GLY A 47 -1.47 -26.74 26.07
CA GLY A 47 -2.39 -27.08 27.16
C GLY A 47 -1.91 -28.26 28.02
N ARG A 48 -1.30 -29.28 27.38
CA ARG A 48 -0.65 -30.39 28.08
C ARG A 48 0.61 -29.95 28.83
N ALA A 49 1.45 -29.10 28.23
CA ALA A 49 2.66 -28.57 28.87
C ALA A 49 2.33 -27.71 30.11
N TYR A 50 1.26 -26.92 30.06
CA TYR A 50 0.73 -26.14 31.19
C TYR A 50 -0.09 -26.98 32.19
N SER A 51 -0.20 -28.29 32.00
CA SER A 51 -0.93 -29.22 32.88
C SER A 51 -2.40 -28.82 33.12
N LEU A 52 -3.07 -28.33 32.07
CA LEU A 52 -4.49 -27.96 32.14
C LEU A 52 -5.41 -29.20 32.17
N PRO A 53 -6.60 -29.10 32.79
CA PRO A 53 -7.61 -30.16 32.70
C PRO A 53 -8.02 -30.44 31.24
N ASP A 54 -8.35 -31.70 30.93
CA ASP A 54 -8.73 -32.09 29.55
C ASP A 54 -9.92 -31.27 29.00
N GLU A 55 -10.89 -30.91 29.85
CA GLU A 55 -12.02 -30.05 29.48
C GLU A 55 -11.58 -28.65 29.01
N GLU A 56 -10.59 -28.07 29.69
CA GLU A 56 -10.02 -26.77 29.32
C GLU A 56 -9.19 -26.86 28.03
N ILE A 57 -8.44 -27.96 27.86
CA ILE A 57 -7.69 -28.20 26.63
C ILE A 57 -8.64 -28.30 25.43
N ILE A 58 -9.74 -29.06 25.55
CA ILE A 58 -10.75 -29.18 24.50
C ILE A 58 -11.37 -27.82 24.18
N ARG A 59 -11.81 -27.07 25.20
CA ARG A 59 -12.32 -25.69 25.04
C ARG A 59 -11.33 -24.83 24.26
N ASN A 60 -10.08 -24.82 24.70
CA ASN A 60 -9.02 -23.99 24.14
C ASN A 60 -8.74 -24.33 22.66
N VAL A 61 -8.70 -25.61 22.32
CA VAL A 61 -8.51 -26.06 20.92
C VAL A 61 -9.69 -25.64 20.05
N ILE A 62 -10.93 -25.76 20.54
CA ILE A 62 -12.13 -25.30 19.81
C ILE A 62 -12.11 -23.79 19.61
N SER A 63 -11.74 -23.00 20.63
CA SER A 63 -11.60 -21.55 20.51
C SER A 63 -10.60 -21.17 19.43
N VAL A 64 -9.41 -21.78 19.43
CA VAL A 64 -8.38 -21.53 18.40
C VAL A 64 -8.84 -21.94 17.00
N LEU A 65 -9.60 -23.03 16.87
CA LEU A 65 -10.16 -23.47 15.60
C LEU A 65 -11.13 -22.43 15.02
N VAL A 66 -12.04 -21.92 15.85
CA VAL A 66 -13.04 -20.90 15.44
C VAL A 66 -12.34 -19.59 15.09
N GLU A 67 -11.40 -19.14 15.91
CA GLU A 67 -10.63 -17.90 15.68
C GLU A 67 -9.78 -17.98 14.40
N SER A 68 -9.09 -19.10 14.18
CA SER A 68 -8.30 -19.32 12.97
C SER A 68 -9.19 -19.36 11.73
N GLY A 69 -10.37 -20.00 11.82
CA GLY A 69 -11.38 -19.99 10.77
C GLY A 69 -11.88 -18.58 10.43
N LEU A 70 -12.13 -17.74 11.44
CA LEU A 70 -12.51 -16.34 11.25
C LEU A 70 -11.41 -15.55 10.52
N ILE A 71 -10.15 -15.73 10.91
CA ILE A 71 -9.02 -15.03 10.27
C ILE A 71 -8.88 -15.43 8.80
N ILE A 72 -9.03 -16.72 8.50
CA ILE A 72 -9.01 -17.23 7.11
C ILE A 72 -10.17 -16.62 6.32
N PHE A 73 -11.38 -16.60 6.88
CA PHE A 73 -12.54 -15.99 6.23
C PHE A 73 -12.33 -14.49 5.96
N LEU A 74 -11.86 -13.73 6.93
CA LEU A 74 -11.59 -12.30 6.78
C LEU A 74 -10.47 -12.03 5.77
N TRP A 75 -9.48 -12.91 5.69
CA TRP A 75 -8.44 -12.84 4.69
C TRP A 75 -9.02 -12.99 3.27
N GLU A 76 -9.86 -14.00 3.04
CA GLU A 76 -10.52 -14.21 1.75
C GLU A 76 -11.47 -13.05 1.39
N ASP A 77 -12.26 -12.54 2.34
CA ASP A 77 -13.07 -11.33 2.14
C ASP A 77 -12.19 -10.13 1.75
N GLY A 78 -11.03 -10.01 2.38
CA GLY A 78 -10.03 -8.99 2.07
C GLY A 78 -9.47 -9.08 0.65
N LEU A 79 -9.23 -10.30 0.14
CA LEU A 79 -8.81 -10.53 -1.24
C LEU A 79 -9.92 -10.18 -2.24
N ILE A 80 -11.16 -10.60 -1.95
CA ILE A 80 -12.31 -10.37 -2.85
C ILE A 80 -12.63 -8.88 -2.95
N ARG A 81 -12.59 -8.16 -1.83
CA ARG A 81 -12.90 -6.72 -1.78
C ARG A 81 -11.70 -5.83 -2.15
N GLY A 82 -10.50 -6.39 -2.24
CA GLY A 82 -9.27 -5.62 -2.45
C GLY A 82 -8.99 -4.65 -1.28
N SER A 83 -9.30 -5.06 -0.04
CA SER A 83 -9.16 -4.20 1.15
C SER A 83 -7.85 -4.41 1.92
N LEU A 84 -6.99 -5.32 1.45
CA LEU A 84 -5.64 -5.52 2.01
C LEU A 84 -4.77 -4.30 1.70
N VAL A 85 -4.00 -3.87 2.69
CA VAL A 85 -3.14 -2.68 2.57
C VAL A 85 -1.74 -3.09 2.10
N TYR A 86 -0.95 -2.15 1.57
CA TYR A 86 0.46 -2.33 1.25
C TYR A 86 0.79 -3.48 0.26
N GLY A 87 -0.15 -3.85 -0.61
CA GLY A 87 0.06 -4.91 -1.60
C GLY A 87 0.16 -6.31 -0.98
N ASN A 88 -0.39 -6.51 0.22
CA ASN A 88 -0.33 -7.78 0.94
C ASN A 88 -1.00 -8.94 0.18
N GLU A 89 -1.94 -8.67 -0.74
CA GLU A 89 -2.56 -9.66 -1.63
C GLU A 89 -1.55 -10.36 -2.55
N LYS A 90 -0.42 -9.71 -2.86
CA LYS A 90 0.68 -10.30 -3.67
C LYS A 90 1.62 -11.16 -2.84
N HIS A 91 1.63 -10.97 -1.53
CA HIS A 91 2.60 -11.55 -0.60
C HIS A 91 1.93 -12.25 0.58
N MET A 92 0.90 -13.05 0.29
CA MET A 92 0.03 -13.71 1.29
C MET A 92 0.79 -14.45 2.39
N ASN A 93 1.89 -15.13 2.05
CA ASN A 93 2.67 -15.92 3.00
C ASN A 93 3.28 -15.06 4.14
N ARG A 94 3.50 -13.75 3.93
CA ARG A 94 4.10 -12.88 4.96
C ARG A 94 3.22 -12.83 6.21
N PHE A 95 1.93 -12.59 6.03
CA PHE A 95 0.98 -12.53 7.13
C PHE A 95 0.93 -13.85 7.90
N PHE A 96 0.78 -14.98 7.20
CA PHE A 96 0.65 -16.29 7.85
C PHE A 96 1.91 -16.75 8.58
N VAL A 97 3.09 -16.45 8.04
CA VAL A 97 4.37 -16.73 8.73
C VAL A 97 4.46 -15.89 10.00
N ILE A 98 4.18 -14.59 9.91
CA ILE A 98 4.17 -13.70 11.08
C ILE A 98 3.13 -14.16 12.10
N TYR A 99 1.93 -14.51 11.66
CA TYR A 99 0.87 -15.01 12.53
C TYR A 99 1.33 -16.23 13.33
N ILE A 100 1.97 -17.22 12.71
CA ILE A 100 2.47 -18.40 13.43
C ILE A 100 3.62 -18.07 14.39
N ILE A 101 4.54 -17.19 14.00
CA ILE A 101 5.62 -16.76 14.90
C ILE A 101 5.02 -16.09 16.15
N VAL A 102 4.04 -15.20 15.96
CA VAL A 102 3.37 -14.53 17.07
C VAL A 102 2.48 -15.50 17.84
N PHE A 103 1.83 -16.47 17.19
CA PHE A 103 1.04 -17.51 17.84
C PHE A 103 1.92 -18.34 18.79
N VAL A 104 3.06 -18.83 18.33
CA VAL A 104 4.03 -19.54 19.19
C VAL A 104 4.50 -18.65 20.34
N THR A 105 4.75 -17.38 20.08
CA THR A 105 5.12 -16.41 21.14
C THR A 105 3.98 -16.21 22.15
N ALA A 106 2.72 -16.18 21.69
CA ALA A 106 1.55 -16.07 22.54
C ALA A 106 1.38 -17.28 23.48
N LEU A 107 1.79 -18.48 23.04
CA LEU A 107 1.83 -19.66 23.92
C LEU A 107 2.85 -19.53 25.06
N LEU A 108 3.87 -18.66 24.92
CA LEU A 108 4.93 -18.44 25.90
C LEU A 108 4.66 -17.25 26.84
N PHE A 109 3.79 -16.32 26.46
CA PHE A 109 3.44 -15.16 27.31
C PHE A 109 2.90 -15.48 28.70
N PRO A 110 2.15 -16.58 28.95
CA PRO A 110 1.75 -16.95 30.30
C PRO A 110 2.91 -17.19 31.28
N LEU A 111 4.13 -17.41 30.78
CA LEU A 111 5.34 -17.57 31.60
C LEU A 111 5.84 -16.25 32.21
N VAL A 112 5.33 -15.11 31.74
CA VAL A 112 5.70 -13.78 32.22
C VAL A 112 4.46 -13.01 32.69
N ASN A 113 4.68 -11.95 33.47
CA ASN A 113 3.58 -11.14 34.01
C ASN A 113 2.73 -10.53 32.87
N ASN A 114 1.41 -10.66 32.97
CA ASN A 114 0.46 -10.13 31.98
C ASN A 114 0.54 -8.61 31.78
N LEU A 115 1.13 -7.88 32.73
CA LEU A 115 1.38 -6.45 32.66
C LEU A 115 2.51 -6.05 31.70
N ILE A 116 3.34 -6.99 31.24
CA ILE A 116 4.47 -6.72 30.34
C ILE A 116 4.30 -7.30 28.93
N TRP A 117 3.12 -7.83 28.61
CA TRP A 117 2.88 -8.39 27.28
C TRP A 117 2.87 -7.28 26.20
N PRO A 118 3.57 -7.46 25.08
CA PRO A 118 3.73 -6.44 24.04
C PRO A 118 2.56 -6.42 23.03
N TYR A 119 1.32 -6.67 23.48
CA TYR A 119 0.18 -6.85 22.57
C TYR A 119 -0.15 -5.61 21.75
N LEU A 120 0.12 -4.40 22.26
CA LEU A 120 -0.04 -3.18 21.46
C LEU A 120 0.77 -3.25 20.16
N SER A 121 2.04 -3.70 20.25
CA SER A 121 2.90 -3.86 19.07
C SER A 121 2.44 -4.99 18.16
N ILE A 122 1.93 -6.07 18.74
CA ILE A 122 1.40 -7.23 17.99
C ILE A 122 0.18 -6.85 17.15
N PHE A 123 -0.77 -6.10 17.72
CA PHE A 123 -1.95 -5.62 17.00
C PHE A 123 -1.53 -4.78 15.78
N VAL A 124 -0.59 -3.85 15.98
CA VAL A 124 -0.05 -3.02 14.88
C VAL A 124 0.64 -3.89 13.83
N LEU A 125 1.52 -4.81 14.24
CA LEU A 125 2.22 -5.73 13.35
C LEU A 125 1.25 -6.51 12.46
N LEU A 126 0.23 -7.13 13.04
CA LEU A 126 -0.74 -7.93 12.30
C LEU A 126 -1.56 -7.07 11.33
N SER A 127 -1.90 -5.83 11.71
CA SER A 127 -2.62 -4.91 10.82
C SER A 127 -1.79 -4.45 9.61
N LEU A 128 -0.48 -4.23 9.78
CA LEU A 128 0.43 -3.79 8.71
C LEU A 128 0.60 -4.86 7.63
N PHE A 129 0.61 -6.13 8.01
CA PHE A 129 0.69 -7.27 7.08
C PHE A 129 -0.67 -7.78 6.60
N SER A 130 -1.76 -7.10 6.94
CA SER A 130 -3.10 -7.42 6.47
C SER A 130 -3.93 -6.16 6.18
N ASN A 131 -4.90 -5.87 7.03
CA ASN A 131 -5.66 -4.63 7.11
C ASN A 131 -6.12 -4.40 8.57
N ALA A 132 -6.81 -3.29 8.84
CA ALA A 132 -7.25 -2.95 10.19
C ALA A 132 -8.15 -4.02 10.82
N LEU A 133 -9.13 -4.55 10.07
CA LEU A 133 -10.10 -5.53 10.59
C LEU A 133 -9.43 -6.87 10.92
N ILE A 134 -8.63 -7.40 9.99
CA ILE A 134 -7.87 -8.64 10.20
C ILE A 134 -6.87 -8.45 11.35
N GLY A 135 -6.18 -7.31 11.43
CA GLY A 135 -5.26 -6.98 12.52
C GLY A 135 -5.93 -6.98 13.89
N ILE A 136 -7.13 -6.39 14.01
CA ILE A 136 -7.91 -6.41 15.26
C ILE A 136 -8.32 -7.85 15.60
N CYS A 137 -8.96 -8.58 14.68
CA CYS A 137 -9.45 -9.93 14.95
C CYS A 137 -8.31 -10.91 15.29
N SER A 138 -7.21 -10.85 14.54
CA SER A 138 -6.03 -11.70 14.82
C SER A 138 -5.31 -11.30 16.10
N GLY A 139 -5.19 -10.00 16.40
CA GLY A 139 -4.67 -9.52 17.69
C GLY A 139 -5.50 -10.04 18.88
N CYS A 140 -6.84 -9.97 18.77
CA CYS A 140 -7.75 -10.50 19.77
C CYS A 140 -7.62 -12.01 19.95
N ALA A 141 -7.55 -12.77 18.86
CA ALA A 141 -7.37 -14.22 18.89
C ALA A 141 -6.07 -14.60 19.61
N LEU A 142 -4.94 -13.99 19.24
CA LEU A 142 -3.65 -14.28 19.87
C LEU A 142 -3.60 -13.82 21.33
N LEU A 143 -4.30 -12.74 21.70
CA LEU A 143 -4.46 -12.33 23.10
C LEU A 143 -5.29 -13.34 23.89
N ASN A 144 -6.36 -13.85 23.30
CA ASN A 144 -7.18 -14.88 23.91
C ASN A 144 -6.38 -16.18 24.12
N VAL A 145 -5.55 -16.59 23.15
CA VAL A 145 -4.64 -17.75 23.29
C VAL A 145 -3.78 -17.65 24.55
N SER A 146 -3.14 -16.51 24.82
CA SER A 146 -2.34 -16.35 26.04
C SER A 146 -3.20 -16.40 27.30
N LEU A 147 -4.38 -15.78 27.29
CA LEU A 147 -5.26 -15.78 28.46
C LEU A 147 -5.83 -17.15 28.79
N LEU A 148 -6.17 -17.95 27.78
CA LEU A 148 -6.68 -19.30 27.94
C LEU A 148 -5.67 -20.28 28.56
N LEU A 149 -4.38 -19.92 28.58
CA LEU A 149 -3.30 -20.69 29.19
C LEU A 149 -2.91 -20.17 30.58
N CYS A 150 -3.38 -19.00 30.99
CA CYS A 150 -3.11 -18.47 32.32
C CYS A 150 -3.94 -19.22 33.39
N HIS A 151 -3.31 -19.55 34.51
CA HIS A 151 -4.03 -20.08 35.66
C HIS A 151 -4.86 -18.97 36.32
N GLY A 152 -6.18 -19.00 36.10
CA GLY A 152 -7.14 -18.06 36.65
C GLY A 152 -7.83 -17.21 35.59
N SER A 153 -9.15 -17.09 35.69
CA SER A 153 -9.96 -16.34 34.73
C SER A 153 -9.96 -14.84 35.04
N SER A 154 -8.95 -14.11 34.54
CA SER A 154 -8.97 -12.64 34.55
C SER A 154 -9.28 -12.09 33.17
N VAL A 155 -10.42 -11.40 33.03
CA VAL A 155 -10.86 -10.78 31.76
C VAL A 155 -10.23 -9.40 31.54
N GLN A 156 -9.68 -8.79 32.58
CA GLN A 156 -9.19 -7.41 32.57
C GLN A 156 -8.02 -7.19 31.60
N PRO A 157 -7.00 -8.07 31.52
CA PRO A 157 -5.92 -7.87 30.56
C PRO A 157 -6.41 -7.89 29.10
N PHE A 158 -7.48 -8.64 28.81
CA PHE A 158 -8.11 -8.63 27.48
C PHE A 158 -8.57 -7.22 27.10
N PHE A 159 -9.34 -6.56 27.95
CA PHE A 159 -9.89 -5.23 27.67
C PHE A 159 -8.81 -4.16 27.54
N ILE A 160 -7.75 -4.22 28.37
CA ILE A 160 -6.63 -3.27 28.31
C ILE A 160 -5.94 -3.33 26.95
N TYR A 161 -5.52 -4.52 26.54
CA TYR A 161 -4.77 -4.68 25.30
C TYR A 161 -5.66 -4.56 24.06
N LEU A 162 -6.95 -4.93 24.16
CA LEU A 162 -7.93 -4.67 23.10
C LEU A 162 -8.05 -3.17 22.84
N ILE A 163 -8.34 -2.36 23.86
CA ILE A 163 -8.52 -0.91 23.70
C ILE A 163 -7.23 -0.27 23.19
N ALA A 164 -6.09 -0.61 23.80
CA ALA A 164 -4.80 -0.06 23.41
C ALA A 164 -4.43 -0.45 21.96
N GLY A 165 -4.66 -1.72 21.57
CA GLY A 165 -4.38 -2.25 20.25
C GLY A 165 -5.28 -1.66 19.16
N VAL A 166 -6.59 -1.55 19.40
CA VAL A 166 -7.53 -0.95 18.44
C VAL A 166 -7.20 0.53 18.20
N VAL A 167 -6.95 1.31 19.26
CA VAL A 167 -6.56 2.72 19.11
C VAL A 167 -5.24 2.85 18.36
N ALA A 168 -4.25 1.99 18.65
CA ALA A 168 -3.00 1.96 17.91
C ALA A 168 -3.24 1.68 16.41
N ILE A 169 -4.00 0.65 16.06
CA ILE A 169 -4.30 0.33 14.65
C ILE A 169 -4.94 1.52 13.93
N VAL A 170 -5.93 2.19 14.56
CA VAL A 170 -6.59 3.36 13.97
C VAL A 170 -5.61 4.51 13.73
N LEU A 171 -4.72 4.78 14.70
CA LEU A 171 -3.69 5.82 14.57
C LEU A 171 -2.67 5.50 13.47
N PHE A 172 -2.33 4.22 13.27
CA PHE A 172 -1.37 3.79 12.25
C PHE A 172 -1.98 3.56 10.86
N GLN A 173 -3.30 3.46 10.73
CA GLN A 173 -3.99 3.16 9.45
C GLN A 173 -3.73 4.21 8.35
N HIS A 174 -3.42 5.46 8.73
CA HIS A 174 -3.23 6.58 7.81
C HIS A 174 -1.85 7.24 7.93
N VAL A 175 -0.86 6.60 8.57
CA VAL A 175 0.50 7.14 8.62
C VAL A 175 1.15 6.93 7.26
N GLY A 176 0.84 7.85 6.34
CA GLY A 176 1.29 7.84 4.96
C GLY A 176 2.79 8.02 4.82
N GLU A 177 3.24 7.99 3.55
CA GLU A 177 4.63 7.99 3.05
C GLU A 177 5.61 9.02 3.68
N LYS A 178 5.11 9.97 4.48
CA LYS A 178 5.89 11.04 5.13
C LYS A 178 6.55 10.65 6.47
N LEU A 179 6.55 9.37 6.87
CA LEU A 179 7.32 8.86 8.04
C LEU A 179 7.02 9.55 9.40
N GLN A 180 5.87 10.23 9.55
CA GLN A 180 5.51 10.92 10.78
C GLN A 180 4.89 9.97 11.82
N PHE A 181 5.65 8.95 12.23
CA PHE A 181 5.22 7.96 13.22
C PHE A 181 5.21 8.49 14.67
N GLY A 182 5.90 9.62 14.93
CA GLY A 182 6.15 10.10 16.30
C GLY A 182 4.88 10.36 17.12
N LEU A 183 3.91 11.10 16.56
CA LEU A 183 2.67 11.43 17.28
C LEU A 183 1.77 10.19 17.51
N PRO A 184 1.51 9.33 16.50
CA PRO A 184 0.83 8.04 16.71
C PRO A 184 1.48 7.18 17.80
N ILE A 185 2.81 7.00 17.77
CA ILE A 185 3.53 6.23 18.78
C ILE A 185 3.30 6.83 20.17
N LEU A 186 3.47 8.15 20.31
CA LEU A 186 3.32 8.84 21.59
C LEU A 186 1.92 8.62 22.19
N ILE A 187 0.86 8.81 21.38
CA ILE A 187 -0.52 8.65 21.84
C ILE A 187 -0.80 7.19 22.23
N SER A 188 -0.39 6.22 21.40
CA SER A 188 -0.59 4.79 21.69
C SER A 188 0.10 4.36 22.99
N ILE A 189 1.34 4.82 23.21
CA ILE A 189 2.12 4.47 24.39
C ILE A 189 1.58 5.16 25.65
N MET A 190 1.16 6.42 25.55
CA MET A 190 0.49 7.12 26.66
C MET A 190 -0.81 6.43 27.07
N LEU A 191 -1.64 6.02 26.11
CA LEU A 191 -2.87 5.28 26.39
C LEU A 191 -2.57 3.95 27.08
N LEU A 192 -1.61 3.17 26.56
CA LEU A 192 -1.20 1.91 27.18
C LEU A 192 -0.75 2.11 28.62
N PHE A 193 0.07 3.14 28.88
CA PHE A 193 0.53 3.48 30.22
C PHE A 193 -0.65 3.74 31.16
N VAL A 194 -1.59 4.60 30.75
CA VAL A 194 -2.77 4.94 31.56
C VAL A 194 -3.61 3.71 31.85
N LEU A 195 -3.85 2.84 30.86
CA LEU A 195 -4.65 1.62 31.05
C LEU A 195 -3.97 0.61 31.99
N LEU A 196 -2.65 0.44 31.89
CA LEU A 196 -1.89 -0.45 32.77
C LEU A 196 -1.85 0.07 34.22
N VAL A 197 -1.68 1.39 34.40
CA VAL A 197 -1.74 2.02 35.73
C VAL A 197 -3.14 1.90 36.32
N ALA A 198 -4.18 2.19 35.53
CA ALA A 198 -5.57 2.03 35.97
C ALA A 198 -5.87 0.59 36.38
N TYR A 199 -5.39 -0.40 35.63
CA TYR A 199 -5.56 -1.79 36.01
C TYR A 199 -4.85 -2.15 37.32
N HIS A 200 -3.62 -1.68 37.49
CA HIS A 200 -2.86 -1.96 38.71
C HIS A 200 -3.52 -1.34 39.95
N VAL A 201 -4.07 -0.12 39.85
CA VAL A 201 -4.74 0.59 40.95
C VAL A 201 -6.14 0.04 41.22
N LEU A 202 -6.92 -0.28 40.18
CA LEU A 202 -8.32 -0.67 40.37
C LEU A 202 -8.48 -2.15 40.73
N PHE A 203 -7.57 -3.02 40.27
CA PHE A 203 -7.75 -4.47 40.38
C PHE A 203 -6.67 -5.20 41.18
N LEU A 204 -5.46 -4.65 41.32
CA LEU A 204 -4.37 -5.32 42.06
C LEU A 204 -4.10 -4.66 43.41
N ASN A 205 -4.11 -3.33 43.48
CA ASN A 205 -3.69 -2.58 44.65
C ASN A 205 -4.60 -1.41 44.96
N GLN A 206 -5.36 -1.46 46.06
CA GLN A 206 -6.34 -0.44 46.45
C GLN A 206 -5.73 0.92 46.87
N THR A 207 -4.40 1.01 47.00
CA THR A 207 -3.71 2.26 47.36
C THR A 207 -2.62 2.58 46.35
N PHE A 208 -2.55 3.83 45.88
CA PHE A 208 -1.56 4.25 44.90
C PHE A 208 -0.16 4.36 45.52
N SER A 209 0.83 3.71 44.92
CA SER A 209 2.25 3.83 45.28
C SER A 209 3.13 3.98 44.04
N PHE A 210 4.20 4.76 44.15
CA PHE A 210 5.16 4.95 43.04
C PHE A 210 5.81 3.66 42.57
N THR A 211 5.96 2.66 43.45
CA THR A 211 6.50 1.34 43.08
C THR A 211 5.64 0.61 42.04
N MET A 212 4.34 0.87 42.01
CA MET A 212 3.37 0.28 41.08
C MET A 212 3.55 0.77 39.64
N LEU A 213 4.22 1.91 39.44
CA LEU A 213 4.49 2.46 38.12
C LEU A 213 5.62 1.72 37.39
N THR A 214 6.42 0.93 38.11
CA THR A 214 7.59 0.23 37.55
C THR A 214 7.22 -0.72 36.43
N VAL A 215 6.22 -1.59 36.64
CA VAL A 215 5.86 -2.62 35.65
C VAL A 215 5.18 -2.00 34.41
N PRO A 216 4.21 -1.07 34.53
CA PRO A 216 3.69 -0.32 33.40
C PRO A 216 4.76 0.43 32.61
N LEU A 217 5.74 1.04 33.30
CA LEU A 217 6.83 1.77 32.66
C LEU A 217 7.74 0.83 31.85
N VAL A 218 8.03 -0.36 32.39
CA VAL A 218 8.79 -1.40 31.66
C VAL A 218 8.04 -1.84 30.40
N ASN A 219 6.72 -2.08 30.47
CA ASN A 219 5.94 -2.43 29.28
C ASN A 219 5.97 -1.29 28.24
N VAL A 220 5.78 -0.04 28.68
CA VAL A 220 5.87 1.13 27.80
C VAL A 220 7.21 1.18 27.07
N VAL A 221 8.33 0.94 27.75
CA VAL A 221 9.66 0.91 27.13
C VAL A 221 9.76 -0.23 26.11
N ILE A 222 9.36 -1.45 26.49
CA ILE A 222 9.40 -2.62 25.60
C ILE A 222 8.53 -2.39 24.35
N SER A 223 7.28 -1.98 24.55
CA SER A 223 6.33 -1.69 23.47
C SER A 223 6.81 -0.54 22.59
N SER A 224 7.47 0.48 23.14
CA SER A 224 8.04 1.58 22.35
C SER A 224 9.19 1.11 21.45
N ILE A 225 10.12 0.32 22.01
CA ILE A 225 11.24 -0.24 21.24
C ILE A 225 10.71 -1.16 20.13
N LEU A 226 9.77 -2.05 20.47
CA LEU A 226 9.17 -2.97 19.52
C LEU A 226 8.43 -2.23 18.41
N LEU A 227 7.62 -1.21 18.73
CA LEU A 227 6.97 -0.38 17.72
C LEU A 227 7.98 0.32 16.80
N LEU A 228 9.05 0.91 17.36
CA LEU A 228 10.06 1.60 16.56
C LEU A 228 10.78 0.64 15.61
N VAL A 229 11.20 -0.52 16.12
CA VAL A 229 11.86 -1.56 15.31
C VAL A 229 10.90 -2.07 14.23
N LEU A 230 9.66 -2.37 14.61
CA LEU A 230 8.61 -2.86 13.73
C LEU A 230 8.34 -1.87 12.59
N LEU A 231 8.06 -0.60 12.93
CA LEU A 231 7.71 0.43 11.96
C LEU A 231 8.90 0.76 11.05
N ASN A 232 10.12 0.77 11.59
CA ASN A 232 11.32 0.96 10.79
C ASN A 232 11.55 -0.22 9.84
N ALA A 233 11.48 -1.47 10.34
CA ALA A 233 11.64 -2.66 9.52
C ALA A 233 10.56 -2.75 8.42
N PHE A 234 9.30 -2.47 8.77
CA PHE A 234 8.20 -2.41 7.81
C PHE A 234 8.41 -1.31 6.77
N SER A 235 8.85 -0.12 7.22
CA SER A 235 9.18 0.98 6.30
C SER A 235 10.29 0.59 5.34
N LEU A 236 11.37 -0.05 5.80
CA LEU A 236 12.49 -0.48 4.95
C LEU A 236 12.10 -1.60 3.98
N LEU A 237 11.41 -2.63 4.47
CA LEU A 237 11.16 -3.86 3.70
C LEU A 237 9.93 -3.77 2.79
N VAL A 238 8.95 -2.92 3.13
CA VAL A 238 7.66 -2.86 2.42
C VAL A 238 7.42 -1.50 1.77
N ILE A 239 7.77 -0.39 2.44
CA ILE A 239 7.50 0.97 1.94
C ILE A 239 8.66 1.51 1.07
N ARG A 240 9.92 1.32 1.45
CA ARG A 240 11.08 1.88 0.71
C ARG A 240 11.31 1.21 -0.64
N GLY A 241 10.82 0.00 -0.85
CA GLY A 241 10.86 -0.65 -2.16
C GLY A 241 10.19 0.18 -3.27
N SER A 242 9.20 1.02 -2.95
CA SER A 242 8.56 1.94 -3.92
C SER A 242 9.12 3.37 -3.88
N ASN A 243 9.60 3.82 -2.71
CA ASN A 243 10.04 5.20 -2.49
C ASN A 243 11.42 5.48 -3.11
N ASP A 244 12.36 4.55 -2.99
CA ASP A 244 13.68 4.63 -3.64
C ASP A 244 13.53 4.51 -5.16
N MET A 245 12.62 3.63 -5.62
CA MET A 245 12.31 3.49 -7.04
C MET A 245 11.78 4.78 -7.66
N TYR A 246 10.95 5.55 -6.96
CA TYR A 246 10.51 6.85 -7.46
C TYR A 246 11.63 7.89 -7.53
N MET A 247 12.70 7.78 -6.72
CA MET A 247 13.88 8.64 -6.88
C MET A 247 14.62 8.26 -8.15
N ASP A 248 14.85 6.96 -8.36
CA ASP A 248 15.56 6.44 -9.52
C ASP A 248 14.79 6.75 -10.82
N ILE A 249 13.54 6.30 -10.96
CA ILE A 249 12.79 6.46 -12.22
C ILE A 249 12.46 7.91 -12.53
N ASN A 250 12.39 8.79 -11.54
CA ASN A 250 12.16 10.22 -11.77
C ASN A 250 13.46 11.03 -11.92
N ASP A 251 14.61 10.38 -11.87
CA ASP A 251 15.90 10.96 -12.23
C ASP A 251 16.01 11.07 -13.77
N PRO A 252 16.28 12.26 -14.33
CA PRO A 252 16.54 12.42 -15.76
C PRO A 252 17.71 11.55 -16.29
N GLU A 253 18.62 11.10 -15.42
CA GLU A 253 19.76 10.25 -15.75
C GLU A 253 19.44 8.74 -15.67
N PHE A 254 18.21 8.37 -15.30
CA PHE A 254 17.80 6.98 -15.21
C PHE A 254 17.97 6.24 -16.54
N GLU A 255 18.50 5.01 -16.47
CA GLU A 255 18.90 4.22 -17.65
C GLU A 255 17.78 4.12 -18.70
N LEU A 256 16.53 3.94 -18.27
CA LEU A 256 15.39 3.81 -19.18
C LEU A 256 15.09 5.12 -19.94
N LEU A 257 15.22 6.26 -19.27
CA LEU A 257 15.01 7.56 -19.90
C LEU A 257 16.17 7.91 -20.84
N VAL A 258 17.39 7.50 -20.50
CA VAL A 258 18.56 7.58 -21.39
C VAL A 258 18.36 6.73 -22.65
N LYS A 259 17.75 5.54 -22.55
CA LYS A 259 17.38 4.74 -23.73
C LYS A 259 16.37 5.46 -24.62
N ILE A 260 15.36 6.11 -24.05
CA ILE A 260 14.42 6.95 -24.80
C ILE A 260 15.17 8.09 -25.51
N LYS A 261 16.06 8.80 -24.81
CA LYS A 261 16.90 9.87 -25.38
C LYS A 261 17.75 9.42 -26.56
N ASN A 262 18.36 8.23 -26.45
CA ASN A 262 19.20 7.67 -27.50
C ASN A 262 18.39 7.21 -28.71
N LYS A 263 17.14 6.76 -28.50
CA LYS A 263 16.26 6.34 -29.58
C LYS A 263 15.58 7.51 -30.29
N ASP A 264 15.07 8.47 -29.54
CA ASP A 264 14.39 9.66 -30.04
C ASP A 264 14.59 10.85 -29.10
N LYS A 265 15.42 11.80 -29.55
CA LYS A 265 15.71 13.02 -28.79
C LYS A 265 14.50 13.94 -28.65
N ARG A 266 13.63 14.00 -29.65
CA ARG A 266 12.41 14.83 -29.63
C ARG A 266 11.45 14.31 -28.58
N GLU A 267 11.29 12.99 -28.53
CA GLU A 267 10.41 12.36 -27.57
C GLU A 267 10.92 12.48 -26.13
N TYR A 268 12.23 12.31 -25.92
CA TYR A 268 12.86 12.61 -24.64
C TYR A 268 12.63 14.07 -24.20
N TYR A 269 12.84 15.02 -25.11
CA TYR A 269 12.63 16.44 -24.83
C TYR A 269 11.18 16.71 -24.40
N ARG A 270 10.22 16.18 -25.17
CA ARG A 270 8.78 16.26 -24.85
C ARG A 270 8.46 15.68 -23.46
N ALA A 271 9.00 14.50 -23.15
CA ALA A 271 8.79 13.83 -21.88
C ALA A 271 9.35 14.65 -20.69
N ILE A 272 10.57 15.18 -20.82
CA ILE A 272 11.19 16.04 -19.80
C ILE A 272 10.32 17.26 -19.48
N HIS A 273 9.85 17.96 -20.52
CA HIS A 273 9.10 19.18 -20.31
C HIS A 273 7.66 18.95 -19.85
N THR A 274 7.03 17.88 -20.32
CA THR A 274 5.71 17.47 -19.85
C THR A 274 5.77 17.08 -18.39
N ALA A 275 6.78 16.29 -18.00
CA ALA A 275 6.97 15.87 -16.62
C ALA A 275 7.22 17.06 -15.69
N TYR A 276 8.04 18.04 -16.08
CA TYR A 276 8.26 19.25 -15.28
C TYR A 276 6.96 20.03 -14.99
N LEU A 277 6.16 20.30 -16.04
CA LEU A 277 4.91 21.06 -15.87
C LEU A 277 3.88 20.28 -15.04
N ALA A 278 3.71 19.00 -15.37
CA ALA A 278 2.76 18.14 -14.67
C ALA A 278 3.13 17.96 -13.19
N ASP A 279 4.42 17.83 -12.90
CA ASP A 279 4.97 17.72 -11.54
C ASP A 279 4.72 18.99 -10.70
N ARG A 280 4.92 20.18 -11.29
CA ARG A 280 4.60 21.46 -10.63
C ARG A 280 3.12 21.62 -10.35
N ILE A 281 2.27 21.26 -11.31
CA ILE A 281 0.81 21.37 -11.16
C ILE A 281 0.29 20.36 -10.14
N ALA A 282 0.80 19.13 -10.19
CA ALA A 282 0.46 18.08 -9.23
C ALA A 282 0.77 18.50 -7.79
N ALA A 283 1.91 19.18 -7.58
CA ALA A 283 2.31 19.69 -6.27
C ALA A 283 1.30 20.71 -5.70
N ASP A 284 0.79 21.62 -6.53
CA ASP A 284 -0.12 22.68 -6.10
C ASP A 284 -1.56 22.21 -5.89
N ILE A 285 -2.00 21.21 -6.68
CA ILE A 285 -3.34 20.61 -6.57
C ILE A 285 -3.40 19.56 -5.45
N GLY A 286 -2.25 19.01 -5.03
CA GLY A 286 -2.18 18.01 -3.96
C GLY A 286 -2.48 16.58 -4.44
N VAL A 287 -2.18 16.27 -5.71
CA VAL A 287 -2.30 14.92 -6.29
C VAL A 287 -0.94 14.19 -6.27
N ASN A 288 -0.88 12.93 -6.70
CA ASN A 288 0.34 12.14 -6.61
C ASN A 288 1.42 12.62 -7.60
N ARG A 289 2.28 13.53 -7.14
CA ARG A 289 3.39 14.13 -7.89
C ARG A 289 4.36 13.10 -8.49
N ARG A 290 4.75 12.09 -7.70
CA ARG A 290 5.76 11.10 -8.11
C ARG A 290 5.26 10.17 -9.21
N ALA A 291 4.04 9.67 -9.06
CA ALA A 291 3.37 8.87 -10.09
C ALA A 291 3.13 9.71 -11.35
N THR A 292 2.70 10.97 -11.17
CA THR A 292 2.48 11.91 -12.28
C THR A 292 3.75 12.11 -13.12
N LYS A 293 4.88 12.39 -12.44
CA LYS A 293 6.18 12.60 -13.10
C LYS A 293 6.66 11.34 -13.82
N ALA A 294 6.58 10.18 -13.17
CA ALA A 294 6.95 8.90 -13.77
C ALA A 294 6.07 8.55 -14.98
N CYS A 295 4.76 8.79 -14.88
CA CYS A 295 3.84 8.58 -15.98
C CYS A 295 4.18 9.47 -17.18
N ALA A 296 4.45 10.76 -16.94
CA ALA A 296 4.85 11.69 -18.00
C ALA A 296 6.17 11.32 -18.69
N TYR A 297 7.10 10.67 -17.98
CA TYR A 297 8.35 10.15 -18.55
C TYR A 297 8.14 8.91 -19.41
N TYR A 298 7.31 7.96 -18.95
CA TYR A 298 7.35 6.59 -19.47
C TYR A 298 6.07 6.11 -20.15
N HIS A 299 5.02 6.94 -20.27
CA HIS A 299 3.80 6.50 -20.96
C HIS A 299 4.02 6.11 -22.42
N ARG A 300 5.10 6.60 -23.05
CA ARG A 300 5.49 6.22 -24.41
C ARG A 300 6.69 5.28 -24.50
N VAL A 301 7.06 4.62 -23.40
CA VAL A 301 8.25 3.74 -23.35
C VAL A 301 8.19 2.58 -24.36
N GLY A 302 6.99 2.13 -24.75
CA GLY A 302 6.81 1.10 -25.80
C GLY A 302 7.40 1.50 -27.15
N MET A 303 7.75 2.78 -27.35
CA MET A 303 8.49 3.26 -28.51
C MET A 303 9.85 2.57 -28.66
N LEU A 304 10.45 2.08 -27.56
CA LEU A 304 11.70 1.33 -27.57
C LEU A 304 11.57 0.02 -28.37
N ASP A 305 10.34 -0.50 -28.49
CA ASP A 305 9.98 -1.65 -29.32
C ASP A 305 9.24 -1.25 -30.62
N GLY A 306 9.16 0.06 -30.91
CA GLY A 306 8.48 0.61 -32.09
C GLY A 306 6.98 0.82 -31.92
N LYS A 307 6.42 0.62 -30.72
CA LYS A 307 4.99 0.74 -30.42
C LYS A 307 4.74 1.73 -29.26
N PRO A 308 4.78 3.06 -29.53
CA PRO A 308 4.77 4.08 -28.48
C PRO A 308 3.54 4.08 -27.58
N ASP A 309 2.36 3.78 -28.11
CA ASP A 309 1.09 3.86 -27.36
C ASP A 309 0.52 2.45 -27.05
N ASP A 310 1.38 1.42 -26.98
CA ASP A 310 1.00 0.03 -26.73
C ASP A 310 1.39 -0.41 -25.32
N MET A 311 0.39 -0.79 -24.52
CA MET A 311 0.59 -1.24 -23.14
C MET A 311 1.37 -2.56 -23.06
N GLU A 312 1.16 -3.50 -24.00
CA GLU A 312 1.87 -4.78 -24.00
C GLU A 312 3.35 -4.59 -24.32
N ALA A 313 3.70 -3.60 -25.14
CA ALA A 313 5.10 -3.20 -25.35
C ALA A 313 5.69 -2.50 -24.13
N ALA A 314 4.89 -1.73 -23.37
CA ALA A 314 5.37 -1.00 -22.19
C ALA A 314 5.55 -1.88 -20.94
N LYS A 315 4.67 -2.88 -20.74
CA LYS A 315 4.65 -3.77 -19.56
C LYS A 315 6.00 -4.43 -19.20
N PRO A 316 6.79 -4.97 -20.15
CA PRO A 316 8.08 -5.57 -19.85
C PRO A 316 9.05 -4.59 -19.17
N TYR A 317 9.05 -3.31 -19.58
CA TYR A 317 9.89 -2.28 -18.98
C TYR A 317 9.48 -2.00 -17.54
N PHE A 318 8.18 -1.84 -17.27
CA PHE A 318 7.67 -1.59 -15.92
C PHE A 318 7.99 -2.75 -14.96
N ARG A 319 7.94 -4.00 -15.45
CA ARG A 319 8.31 -5.18 -14.66
C ARG A 319 9.82 -5.26 -14.42
N ARG A 320 10.62 -5.09 -15.48
CA ARG A 320 12.09 -5.18 -15.42
C ARG A 320 12.68 -4.16 -14.46
N TYR A 321 12.16 -2.94 -14.50
CA TYR A 321 12.60 -1.82 -13.66
C TYR A 321 11.74 -1.67 -12.39
N GLN A 322 10.90 -2.67 -12.06
CA GLN A 322 10.14 -2.73 -10.81
C GLN A 322 9.37 -1.45 -10.45
N PHE A 323 8.67 -0.87 -11.44
CA PHE A 323 7.92 0.37 -11.23
C PHE A 323 6.89 0.21 -10.09
N PRO A 324 6.73 1.23 -9.22
CA PRO A 324 5.73 1.19 -8.16
C PRO A 324 4.32 1.00 -8.73
N GLU A 325 3.48 0.24 -8.02
CA GLU A 325 2.13 -0.08 -8.50
C GLU A 325 1.30 1.17 -8.80
N SER A 326 1.36 2.19 -7.95
CA SER A 326 0.67 3.46 -8.19
C SER A 326 1.09 4.14 -9.49
N ALA A 327 2.36 4.02 -9.90
CA ALA A 327 2.83 4.51 -11.20
C ALA A 327 2.30 3.64 -12.34
N VAL A 328 2.35 2.31 -12.19
CA VAL A 328 1.89 1.36 -13.20
C VAL A 328 0.39 1.50 -13.45
N THR A 329 -0.43 1.67 -12.41
CA THR A 329 -1.87 1.90 -12.55
C THR A 329 -2.15 3.18 -13.33
N LEU A 330 -1.45 4.27 -13.02
CA LEU A 330 -1.60 5.54 -13.74
C LEU A 330 -1.12 5.43 -15.20
N LEU A 331 0.02 4.77 -15.43
CA LEU A 331 0.54 4.47 -16.77
C LEU A 331 -0.44 3.62 -17.58
N GLU A 332 -1.02 2.58 -16.97
CA GLU A 332 -2.02 1.72 -17.60
C GLU A 332 -3.27 2.50 -18.00
N GLU A 333 -3.78 3.34 -17.10
CA GLU A 333 -4.90 4.23 -17.39
C GLU A 333 -4.55 5.15 -18.56
N TYR A 334 -3.39 5.82 -18.50
CA TYR A 334 -2.99 6.80 -19.50
C TYR A 334 -2.80 6.18 -20.90
N ILE A 335 -2.17 5.01 -20.96
CA ILE A 335 -1.88 4.29 -22.21
C ILE A 335 -3.17 3.70 -22.80
N LYS A 336 -4.02 3.03 -22.00
CA LYS A 336 -5.23 2.34 -22.50
C LYS A 336 -6.39 3.31 -22.77
N SER A 337 -6.70 4.19 -21.83
CA SER A 337 -7.79 5.17 -21.93
C SER A 337 -7.41 6.35 -22.83
N GLY A 338 -6.12 6.43 -23.17
CA GLY A 338 -5.65 6.87 -24.47
C GLY A 338 -5.84 8.36 -24.72
N LYS A 339 -5.27 9.23 -23.87
CA LYS A 339 -5.15 10.68 -24.08
C LYS A 339 -6.44 11.46 -24.38
N LYS A 340 -7.59 10.79 -24.54
CA LYS A 340 -8.88 11.32 -25.04
C LYS A 340 -9.88 11.50 -23.90
N ALA A 341 -9.88 10.57 -22.94
CA ALA A 341 -10.74 10.61 -21.76
C ALA A 341 -9.98 10.11 -20.51
N PRO A 342 -8.97 10.88 -20.02
CA PRO A 342 -8.35 10.58 -18.73
C PRO A 342 -9.40 10.64 -17.62
N VAL A 343 -9.32 9.69 -16.68
CA VAL A 343 -10.26 9.58 -15.56
C VAL A 343 -9.65 10.15 -14.30
N SER A 344 -8.40 9.79 -13.98
CA SER A 344 -7.68 10.34 -12.83
C SER A 344 -7.29 11.81 -13.03
N LYS A 345 -7.20 12.55 -11.93
CA LYS A 345 -6.75 13.95 -11.94
C LYS A 345 -5.35 14.06 -12.50
N GLU A 346 -4.47 13.14 -12.10
CA GLU A 346 -3.09 13.01 -12.56
C GLU A 346 -3.03 12.85 -14.08
N ALA A 347 -3.78 11.90 -14.66
CA ALA A 347 -3.82 11.69 -16.10
C ALA A 347 -4.32 12.94 -16.84
N THR A 348 -5.36 13.60 -16.34
CA THR A 348 -5.88 14.85 -16.95
C THR A 348 -4.83 15.96 -16.94
N ILE A 349 -4.08 16.11 -15.84
CA ILE A 349 -3.00 17.11 -15.73
C ILE A 349 -1.88 16.80 -16.73
N ILE A 350 -1.40 15.55 -16.79
CA ILE A 350 -0.35 15.13 -17.73
C ILE A 350 -0.78 15.45 -19.16
N ASN A 351 -2.04 15.15 -19.48
CA ASN A 351 -2.57 15.30 -20.83
C ASN A 351 -2.67 16.76 -21.27
N LEU A 352 -3.05 17.67 -20.36
CA LEU A 352 -3.02 19.12 -20.63
C LEU A 352 -1.60 19.66 -20.80
N CYS A 353 -0.66 19.17 -19.99
CA CYS A 353 0.75 19.57 -20.10
C CYS A 353 1.37 19.06 -21.40
N GLU A 354 1.09 17.80 -21.76
CA GLU A 354 1.57 17.17 -22.99
C GLU A 354 1.08 17.91 -24.24
N ASP A 355 -0.20 18.29 -24.28
CA ASP A 355 -0.77 19.08 -25.37
C ASP A 355 -0.09 20.44 -25.53
N LEU A 356 0.12 21.15 -24.42
CA LEU A 356 0.77 22.45 -24.41
C LEU A 356 2.21 22.33 -24.91
N VAL A 357 2.99 21.39 -24.37
CA VAL A 357 4.37 21.13 -24.76
C VAL A 357 4.46 20.76 -26.24
N ASN A 358 3.61 19.86 -26.73
CA ASN A 358 3.60 19.47 -28.14
C ASN A 358 3.32 20.65 -29.07
N LYS A 359 2.35 21.51 -28.72
CA LYS A 359 2.04 22.69 -29.52
C LYS A 359 3.20 23.70 -29.51
N LEU A 360 3.80 23.96 -28.35
CA LEU A 360 4.96 24.86 -28.23
C LEU A 360 6.15 24.34 -29.05
N MET A 361 6.48 23.06 -28.91
CA MET A 361 7.54 22.42 -29.70
C MET A 361 7.27 22.53 -31.20
N ALA A 362 6.03 22.29 -31.65
CA ALA A 362 5.68 22.40 -33.07
C ALA A 362 5.77 23.85 -33.62
N ILE A 363 5.54 24.86 -32.78
CA ILE A 363 5.73 26.27 -33.15
C ILE A 363 7.23 26.58 -33.27
N PHE A 364 8.02 26.23 -32.26
CA PHE A 364 9.46 26.55 -32.24
C PHE A 364 10.28 25.74 -33.25
N GLU A 365 9.82 24.54 -33.62
CA GLU A 365 10.39 23.77 -34.73
C GLU A 365 10.23 24.50 -36.08
N LYS A 366 9.18 25.32 -36.24
CA LYS A 366 8.94 26.14 -37.45
C LYS A 366 9.60 27.50 -37.37
N ASP A 367 9.52 28.17 -36.22
CA ASP A 367 10.12 29.48 -35.98
C ASP A 367 10.56 29.61 -34.52
N LYS A 368 11.88 29.53 -34.30
CA LYS A 368 12.51 29.65 -32.98
C LYS A 368 12.36 31.05 -32.35
N THR A 369 12.01 32.06 -33.15
CA THR A 369 11.85 33.44 -32.70
C THR A 369 10.40 33.86 -32.51
N ALA A 370 9.47 32.94 -32.74
CA ALA A 370 8.03 33.17 -32.62
C ALA A 370 7.68 33.72 -31.23
N LYS A 371 6.98 34.85 -31.20
CA LYS A 371 6.39 35.39 -29.97
C LYS A 371 5.04 34.72 -29.75
N ILE A 372 4.93 33.94 -28.68
CA ILE A 372 3.72 33.18 -28.35
C ILE A 372 2.95 33.91 -27.23
N ASP A 373 1.68 34.18 -27.46
CA ASP A 373 0.74 34.52 -26.39
C ASP A 373 0.33 33.22 -25.68
N SER A 374 1.12 32.83 -24.68
CA SER A 374 0.89 31.60 -23.93
C SER A 374 -0.46 31.59 -23.21
N ASP A 375 -0.96 32.76 -22.78
CA ASP A 375 -2.18 32.84 -21.98
C ASP A 375 -3.40 32.51 -22.84
N ARG A 376 -3.50 33.17 -24.00
CA ARG A 376 -4.54 32.90 -24.99
C ARG A 376 -4.48 31.46 -25.48
N MET A 377 -3.27 30.94 -25.73
CA MET A 377 -3.07 29.58 -26.18
C MET A 377 -3.56 28.54 -25.16
N ILE A 378 -3.32 28.76 -23.87
CA ILE A 378 -3.81 27.91 -22.77
C ILE A 378 -5.33 27.99 -22.66
N GLU A 379 -5.91 29.19 -22.76
CA GLU A 379 -7.37 29.38 -22.75
C GLU A 379 -8.05 28.63 -23.88
N GLU A 380 -7.61 28.84 -25.12
CA GLU A 380 -8.14 28.15 -26.31
C GLU A 380 -7.94 26.62 -26.24
N MET A 381 -6.90 26.15 -25.56
CA MET A 381 -6.69 24.71 -25.36
C MET A 381 -7.73 24.12 -24.40
N ILE A 382 -7.97 24.78 -23.26
CA ILE A 382 -8.92 24.33 -22.25
C ILE A 382 -10.36 24.44 -22.77
N GLU A 383 -10.70 25.54 -23.43
CA GLU A 383 -12.03 25.76 -24.00
C GLU A 383 -12.38 24.69 -25.05
N ARG A 384 -11.47 24.40 -25.99
CA ARG A 384 -11.67 23.33 -26.98
C ARG A 384 -11.93 21.97 -26.32
N ARG A 385 -11.20 21.64 -25.25
CA ARG A 385 -11.38 20.38 -24.53
C ARG A 385 -12.71 20.34 -23.78
N HIS A 386 -13.14 21.46 -23.21
CA HIS A 386 -14.46 21.59 -22.59
C HIS A 386 -15.58 21.37 -23.61
N ILE A 387 -15.53 22.05 -24.76
CA ILE A 387 -16.54 21.90 -25.84
C ILE A 387 -16.56 20.47 -26.39
N SER A 388 -15.41 19.83 -26.55
CA SER A 388 -15.32 18.45 -27.04
C SER A 388 -15.82 17.38 -26.06
N GLY A 389 -16.11 17.75 -24.81
CA GLY A 389 -16.50 16.80 -23.76
C GLY A 389 -15.35 15.93 -23.23
N SER A 390 -14.08 16.28 -23.52
CA SER A 390 -12.91 15.49 -23.09
C SER A 390 -12.76 15.41 -21.56
N PHE A 391 -13.35 16.36 -20.83
CA PHE A 391 -13.36 16.35 -19.35
C PHE A 391 -14.56 15.61 -18.73
N ASN A 392 -15.51 15.10 -19.52
CA ASN A 392 -16.77 14.54 -18.99
C ASN A 392 -16.55 13.32 -18.08
N HIS A 393 -15.44 12.61 -18.25
CA HIS A 393 -15.09 11.42 -17.47
C HIS A 393 -13.93 11.66 -16.49
N SER A 394 -13.42 12.90 -16.42
CA SER A 394 -12.29 13.27 -15.57
C SER A 394 -12.77 13.61 -14.16
N ASN A 395 -12.06 13.11 -13.15
CA ASN A 395 -12.29 13.43 -11.74
C ASN A 395 -11.78 14.83 -11.33
N LEU A 396 -11.18 15.59 -12.26
CA LEU A 396 -10.73 16.96 -12.04
C LEU A 396 -11.94 17.92 -11.96
N SER A 397 -12.10 18.61 -10.83
CA SER A 397 -13.17 19.59 -10.65
C SER A 397 -12.92 20.87 -11.47
N ILE A 398 -13.97 21.65 -11.72
CA ILE A 398 -13.88 22.95 -12.40
C ILE A 398 -12.97 23.92 -11.63
N ALA A 399 -13.03 23.91 -10.29
CA ALA A 399 -12.16 24.72 -9.45
C ALA A 399 -10.68 24.35 -9.62
N GLU A 400 -10.38 23.05 -9.67
CA GLU A 400 -9.01 22.56 -9.94
C GLU A 400 -8.57 22.88 -11.37
N LEU A 401 -9.44 22.74 -12.38
CA LEU A 401 -9.13 23.11 -13.76
C LEU A 401 -8.78 24.60 -13.90
N ASN A 402 -9.52 25.49 -13.23
CA ASN A 402 -9.19 26.91 -13.18
C ASN A 402 -7.83 27.15 -12.52
N ARG A 403 -7.50 26.36 -11.49
CA ARG A 403 -6.19 26.41 -10.82
C ARG A 403 -5.07 25.91 -11.74
N VAL A 404 -5.26 24.80 -12.47
CA VAL A 404 -4.35 24.31 -13.52
C VAL A 404 -4.08 25.41 -14.54
N SER A 405 -5.13 26.03 -15.09
CA SER A 405 -5.03 27.12 -16.07
C SER A 405 -4.18 28.27 -15.53
N LYS A 406 -4.44 28.72 -14.29
CA LYS A 406 -3.69 29.79 -13.65
C LYS A 406 -2.22 29.43 -13.43
N LEU A 407 -1.89 28.18 -13.11
CA LEU A 407 -0.51 27.73 -12.94
C LEU A 407 0.23 27.68 -14.27
N LEU A 408 -0.39 27.11 -15.31
CA LEU A 408 0.21 27.07 -16.65
C LEU A 408 0.51 28.49 -17.16
N LYS A 409 -0.37 29.46 -16.95
CA LYS A 409 -0.13 30.87 -17.34
C LYS A 409 1.02 31.54 -16.59
N LYS A 410 1.45 31.01 -15.45
CA LYS A 410 2.60 31.54 -14.69
C LYS A 410 3.95 31.03 -15.20
N GLU A 411 3.99 29.92 -15.94
CA GLU A 411 5.24 29.31 -16.42
C GLU A 411 5.78 29.96 -17.71
N LYS A 412 5.49 31.25 -17.98
CA LYS A 412 5.89 31.93 -19.23
C LYS A 412 7.40 31.85 -19.50
N LEU A 413 8.19 32.12 -18.47
CA LEU A 413 9.65 32.04 -18.54
C LEU A 413 10.13 30.64 -18.92
N TYR A 414 9.42 29.61 -18.45
CA TYR A 414 9.73 28.22 -18.78
C TYR A 414 9.50 27.93 -20.26
N TYR A 415 8.44 28.49 -20.86
CA TYR A 415 8.13 28.29 -22.27
C TYR A 415 9.18 28.90 -23.20
N ASP A 416 9.87 29.95 -22.79
CA ASP A 416 10.97 30.51 -23.57
C ASP A 416 12.20 29.59 -23.62
N PHE A 417 12.38 28.68 -22.65
CA PHE A 417 13.41 27.64 -22.71
C PHE A 417 13.11 26.53 -23.72
N LEU A 418 11.89 26.48 -24.27
CA LEU A 418 11.48 25.48 -25.27
C LEU A 418 11.88 25.83 -26.71
N ARG A 419 12.54 26.98 -26.92
CA ARG A 419 12.94 27.52 -28.25
C ARG A 419 14.07 26.76 -28.94
#